data_AF-A0A968PE94-F1
#
_entry.id   AF-A0A968PE94-F1
#
_cell.length_a   1.000
_cell.length_b   1.000
_cell.length_c   1.000
_cell.angle_alpha   90.00
_cell.angle_beta   90.00
_cell.angle_gamma   90.00
#
_symmetry.space_group_name_H-M   'P 1'
#
loop_
_entity.id
_entity.type
_entity.pdbx_description
1 polymer ?
#
loop_
_entity_poly.entity_id
_entity_poly.type
_entity_poly.pdbx_seq_one_letter_code
_entity_poly.pdbx_strand_id
1 'polypeptide(L)'
;MAQLLATAINNTRLEGKRLEQERVAGQLKMAADVQKRMLPQTLPMIANFEVAARYVPSFELGGDFYDFIDFQNSLGIAIADVSGKGVAASLLMAAVRSSLRAYAQDLYDLDMIISRVNQALCRDTQANEFATLLYGVLDPRTRRFTYSNAGHEPALLLRKGQIIRLEAGGMVVGVDPAQKFDKGILDFQKGDMVLFYTDGLMDAMNFERQRFGRDRIISAFKECTDKTAGEALNHVLWEMRRFAGMSPRTDDNTMIVLKCVS
;
A
#
# COMPACT_ATOMS: atom_id res chain seq x y z
N MET A 1 -27.20 49.73 15.52
CA MET A 1 -26.41 49.80 14.27
C MET A 1 -25.10 49.03 14.33
N ALA A 2 -24.26 49.17 15.37
CA ALA A 2 -22.98 48.43 15.48
C ALA A 2 -23.13 46.89 15.40
N GLN A 3 -24.18 46.33 15.98
CA GLN A 3 -24.43 44.88 15.98
C GLN A 3 -24.87 44.34 14.60
N LEU A 4 -25.58 45.13 13.79
CA LEU A 4 -25.95 44.78 12.42
C LEU A 4 -24.73 44.79 11.49
N LEU A 5 -23.84 45.78 11.65
CA LEU A 5 -22.58 45.88 10.91
C LEU A 5 -21.62 44.72 11.26
N ALA A 6 -21.51 44.36 12.54
CA ALA A 6 -20.69 43.24 12.98
C ALA A 6 -21.17 41.88 12.41
N THR A 7 -22.48 41.66 12.35
CA THR A 7 -23.06 40.45 11.73
C THR A 7 -22.83 40.41 10.23
N ALA A 8 -23.00 41.54 9.52
CA ALA A 8 -22.73 41.61 8.09
C ALA A 8 -21.26 41.29 7.75
N ILE A 9 -20.31 41.88 8.49
CA ILE A 9 -18.86 41.61 8.32
C ILE A 9 -18.54 40.13 8.60
N ASN A 10 -19.13 39.55 9.65
CA ASN A 10 -18.94 38.13 9.96
C ASN A 10 -19.50 37.23 8.87
N ASN A 11 -20.68 37.53 8.32
CA ASN A 11 -21.30 36.75 7.25
C ASN A 11 -20.45 36.78 5.97
N THR A 12 -20.01 37.97 5.53
CA THR A 12 -19.12 38.08 4.36
C THR A 12 -17.80 37.33 4.57
N ARG A 13 -17.24 37.37 5.79
CA ARG A 13 -16.04 36.59 6.13
C ARG A 13 -16.29 35.08 6.08
N LEU A 14 -17.44 34.62 6.59
CA LEU A 14 -17.82 33.21 6.56
C LEU A 14 -18.07 32.71 5.14
N GLU A 15 -18.74 33.52 4.31
CA GLU A 15 -18.94 33.23 2.88
C GLU A 15 -17.60 33.13 2.14
N GLY A 16 -16.70 34.09 2.35
CA GLY A 16 -15.35 34.04 1.77
C GLY A 16 -14.58 32.79 2.19
N LYS A 17 -14.65 32.39 3.46
CA LYS A 17 -14.06 31.13 3.94
C LYS A 17 -14.69 29.90 3.29
N ARG A 18 -16.01 29.89 3.10
CA ARG A 18 -16.74 28.78 2.48
C ARG A 18 -16.33 28.60 1.02
N LEU A 19 -16.28 29.69 0.27
CA LEU A 19 -15.83 29.68 -1.13
C LEU A 19 -14.40 29.16 -1.26
N GLU A 20 -13.50 29.57 -0.37
CA GLU A 20 -12.13 29.07 -0.38
C GLU A 20 -12.05 27.58 -0.01
N GLN A 21 -12.84 27.12 0.97
CA GLN A 21 -12.93 25.69 1.30
C GLN A 21 -13.48 24.86 0.13
N GLU A 22 -14.54 25.34 -0.54
CA GLU A 22 -15.11 24.70 -1.73
C GLU A 22 -14.07 24.63 -2.87
N ARG A 23 -13.29 25.71 -3.07
CA ARG A 23 -12.21 25.77 -4.06
C ARG A 23 -11.11 24.73 -3.76
N VAL A 24 -10.64 24.67 -2.52
CA VAL A 24 -9.60 23.71 -2.10
C VAL A 24 -10.11 22.28 -2.18
N ALA A 25 -11.35 22.01 -1.74
CA ALA A 25 -11.98 20.69 -1.85
C ALA A 25 -12.10 20.25 -3.31
N GLY A 26 -12.44 21.17 -4.23
CA GLY A 26 -12.44 20.92 -5.66
C GLY A 26 -11.07 20.49 -6.20
N GLN A 27 -10.00 21.19 -5.79
CA GLN A 27 -8.63 20.84 -6.18
C GLN A 27 -8.19 19.48 -5.62
N LEU A 28 -8.51 19.18 -4.36
CA LEU A 28 -8.21 17.89 -3.74
C LEU A 28 -8.92 16.75 -4.45
N LYS A 29 -10.19 16.93 -4.82
CA LYS A 29 -10.95 15.93 -5.58
C LYS A 29 -10.32 15.64 -6.95
N MET A 30 -9.90 16.69 -7.67
CA MET A 30 -9.21 16.51 -8.95
C MET A 30 -7.87 15.75 -8.79
N ALA A 31 -7.10 16.07 -7.75
CA ALA A 31 -5.87 15.36 -7.43
C ALA A 31 -6.13 13.89 -7.06
N ALA A 32 -7.17 13.62 -6.26
CA ALA A 32 -7.61 12.27 -5.90
C ALA A 32 -8.00 11.45 -7.13
N ASP A 33 -8.68 12.07 -8.10
CA ASP A 33 -9.01 11.42 -9.36
C ASP A 33 -7.76 11.06 -10.19
N VAL A 34 -6.72 11.90 -10.17
CA VAL A 34 -5.42 11.59 -10.78
C VAL A 34 -4.76 10.43 -10.05
N GLN A 35 -4.64 10.49 -8.72
CA GLN A 35 -4.04 9.44 -7.91
C GLN A 35 -4.74 8.09 -8.13
N LYS A 36 -6.07 8.10 -8.16
CA LYS A 36 -6.87 6.90 -8.41
C LYS A 36 -6.57 6.27 -9.76
N ARG A 37 -6.36 7.08 -10.82
CA ARG A 37 -5.96 6.58 -12.15
C ARG A 37 -4.53 6.05 -12.19
N MET A 38 -3.67 6.49 -11.28
CA MET A 38 -2.33 5.93 -11.15
C MET A 38 -2.40 4.48 -10.64
N LEU A 39 -3.25 4.16 -9.68
CA LEU A 39 -3.37 2.80 -9.16
C LEU A 39 -3.92 1.80 -10.21
N PRO A 40 -3.64 0.48 -10.06
CA PRO A 40 -4.21 -0.53 -10.94
C PRO A 40 -5.75 -0.45 -10.99
N GLN A 41 -6.31 -0.37 -12.20
CA GLN A 41 -7.76 -0.35 -12.43
C GLN A 41 -8.36 -1.75 -12.57
N THR A 42 -7.53 -2.71 -12.97
CA THR A 42 -7.89 -4.11 -13.14
C THR A 42 -6.85 -4.98 -12.46
N LEU A 43 -7.28 -6.17 -12.04
CA LEU A 43 -6.38 -7.18 -11.53
C LEU A 43 -5.72 -7.92 -12.71
N PRO A 44 -4.42 -8.23 -12.64
CA PRO A 44 -3.76 -8.98 -13.70
C PRO A 44 -4.31 -10.41 -13.75
N MET A 45 -4.43 -10.95 -14.96
CA MET A 45 -4.66 -12.36 -15.17
C MET A 45 -3.31 -13.06 -15.33
N ILE A 46 -2.98 -13.97 -14.43
CA ILE A 46 -1.70 -14.67 -14.42
C ILE A 46 -1.92 -16.17 -14.26
N ALA A 47 -1.29 -16.96 -15.13
CA ALA A 47 -1.43 -18.42 -15.10
C ALA A 47 -0.99 -18.98 -13.74
N ASN A 48 -1.73 -19.97 -13.23
CA ASN A 48 -1.48 -20.65 -11.95
C ASN A 48 -1.69 -19.80 -10.68
N PHE A 49 -2.17 -18.57 -10.81
CA PHE A 49 -2.37 -17.67 -9.67
C PHE A 49 -3.72 -16.95 -9.70
N GLU A 50 -4.34 -16.85 -8.53
CA GLU A 50 -5.43 -15.91 -8.27
C GLU A 50 -4.86 -14.67 -7.59
N VAL A 51 -5.36 -13.50 -7.98
CA VAL A 51 -4.97 -12.22 -7.39
C VAL A 51 -6.22 -11.50 -6.92
N ALA A 52 -6.16 -10.93 -5.72
CA ALA A 52 -7.15 -9.98 -5.23
C ALA A 52 -6.41 -8.78 -4.62
N ALA A 53 -6.96 -7.58 -4.77
CA ALA A 53 -6.42 -6.39 -4.13
C ALA A 53 -7.53 -5.46 -3.65
N ARG A 54 -7.23 -4.69 -2.61
CA ARG A 54 -8.10 -3.64 -2.10
C ARG A 54 -7.24 -2.47 -1.63
N TYR A 55 -7.64 -1.28 -2.03
CA TYR A 55 -7.13 -0.02 -1.52
C TYR A 55 -8.30 0.80 -0.97
N VAL A 56 -8.18 1.26 0.28
CA VAL A 56 -9.15 2.16 0.90
C VAL A 56 -8.40 3.29 1.59
N PRO A 57 -8.36 4.49 1.00
CA PRO A 57 -7.69 5.63 1.62
C PRO A 57 -8.47 6.16 2.83
N SER A 58 -7.75 6.79 3.75
CA SER A 58 -8.26 7.48 4.94
C SER A 58 -8.71 8.92 4.64
N PHE A 59 -8.03 9.59 3.71
CA PHE A 59 -8.36 10.92 3.20
C PHE A 59 -8.69 10.87 1.70
N GLU A 60 -8.96 12.01 1.08
CA GLU A 60 -9.12 12.12 -0.38
C GLU A 60 -7.86 11.66 -1.13
N LEU A 61 -6.70 11.85 -0.51
CA LEU A 61 -5.38 11.48 -1.02
C LEU A 61 -4.63 10.64 0.01
N GLY A 62 -4.16 9.47 -0.40
CA GLY A 62 -3.41 8.54 0.45
C GLY A 62 -1.91 8.55 0.22
N GLY A 63 -1.16 8.04 1.18
CA GLY A 63 0.28 7.76 1.07
C GLY A 63 0.57 6.35 0.55
N ASP A 64 -0.35 5.44 0.79
CA ASP A 64 -0.30 4.05 0.36
C ASP A 64 -0.41 3.89 -1.17
N PHE A 65 0.27 2.87 -1.71
CA PHE A 65 -0.06 2.34 -3.03
C PHE A 65 0.24 0.85 -3.17
N TYR A 66 -0.37 0.27 -4.20
CA TYR A 66 0.02 -1.00 -4.75
C TYR A 66 0.16 -0.91 -6.27
N ASP A 67 0.92 -1.83 -6.86
CA ASP A 67 1.08 -1.87 -8.30
C ASP A 67 1.29 -3.29 -8.84
N PHE A 68 0.87 -3.46 -10.10
CA PHE A 68 1.09 -4.65 -10.91
C PHE A 68 1.80 -4.21 -12.21
N ILE A 69 3.03 -4.69 -12.39
CA ILE A 69 3.88 -4.34 -13.54
C ILE A 69 4.04 -5.58 -14.42
N ASP A 70 3.46 -5.54 -15.61
CA ASP A 70 3.50 -6.66 -16.56
C ASP A 70 4.80 -6.65 -17.38
N PHE A 71 5.52 -7.76 -17.37
CA PHE A 71 6.74 -8.00 -18.15
C PHE A 71 6.57 -9.11 -19.19
N GLN A 72 5.35 -9.31 -19.71
CA GLN A 72 4.92 -10.35 -20.64
C GLN A 72 4.95 -11.79 -20.07
N ASN A 73 6.07 -12.18 -19.47
CA ASN A 73 6.30 -13.53 -18.93
C ASN A 73 6.41 -13.56 -17.41
N SER A 74 6.39 -12.40 -16.76
CA SER A 74 6.46 -12.28 -15.31
C SER A 74 5.66 -11.07 -14.85
N LEU A 75 5.31 -11.06 -13.57
CA LEU A 75 4.51 -10.00 -12.96
C LEU A 75 5.27 -9.39 -11.79
N GLY A 76 5.57 -8.10 -11.90
CA GLY A 76 5.99 -7.27 -10.78
C GLY A 76 4.80 -6.97 -9.87
N ILE A 77 4.99 -7.15 -8.56
CA ILE A 77 4.01 -6.84 -7.52
C ILE A 77 4.68 -5.89 -6.55
N ALA A 78 4.05 -4.74 -6.31
CA ALA A 78 4.53 -3.72 -5.40
C ALA A 78 3.46 -3.37 -4.38
N ILE A 79 3.87 -3.13 -3.13
CA ILE A 79 3.08 -2.45 -2.10
C ILE A 79 4.01 -1.52 -1.32
N ALA A 80 3.51 -0.35 -0.97
CA ALA A 80 4.29 0.66 -0.29
C ALA A 80 3.41 1.60 0.50
N ASP A 81 4.01 2.21 1.51
CA ASP A 81 3.45 3.27 2.33
C ASP A 81 4.53 4.36 2.50
N VAL A 82 4.14 5.61 2.38
CA VAL A 82 5.03 6.76 2.48
C VAL A 82 4.78 7.51 3.77
N SER A 83 5.86 7.99 4.40
CA SER A 83 5.76 8.74 5.64
C SER A 83 4.93 10.02 5.46
N GLY A 84 4.05 10.30 6.42
CA GLY A 84 3.18 11.49 6.41
C GLY A 84 1.77 11.18 5.91
N LYS A 85 0.94 12.21 5.71
CA LYS A 85 -0.46 12.07 5.27
C LYS A 85 -0.89 13.19 4.34
N GLY A 86 -1.97 12.98 3.60
CA GLY A 86 -2.59 13.98 2.73
C GLY A 86 -1.76 14.31 1.50
N VAL A 87 -1.74 15.59 1.12
CA VAL A 87 -1.18 16.03 -0.19
C VAL A 87 0.31 15.72 -0.32
N ALA A 88 1.13 16.01 0.70
CA ALA A 88 2.57 15.78 0.64
C ALA A 88 2.89 14.28 0.45
N ALA A 89 2.26 13.41 1.25
CA ALA A 89 2.37 11.97 1.12
C ALA A 89 1.95 11.50 -0.28
N SER A 90 0.85 12.02 -0.84
CA SER A 90 0.40 11.62 -2.17
C SER A 90 1.36 11.95 -3.31
N LEU A 91 2.08 13.08 -3.20
CA LEU A 91 3.12 13.46 -4.17
C LEU A 91 4.33 12.54 -4.06
N LEU A 92 4.74 12.23 -2.83
CA LEU A 92 5.85 11.31 -2.57
C LEU A 92 5.51 9.90 -3.07
N MET A 93 4.29 9.43 -2.80
CA MET A 93 3.76 8.17 -3.32
C MET A 93 3.87 8.12 -4.85
N ALA A 94 3.41 9.17 -5.53
CA ALA A 94 3.46 9.27 -6.98
C ALA A 94 4.91 9.20 -7.50
N ALA A 95 5.86 9.85 -6.81
CA ALA A 95 7.28 9.83 -7.16
C ALA A 95 7.91 8.43 -6.98
N VAL A 96 7.65 7.75 -5.85
CA VAL A 96 8.13 6.38 -5.59
C VAL A 96 7.61 5.42 -6.64
N ARG A 97 6.30 5.44 -6.89
CA ARG A 97 5.66 4.57 -7.88
C ARG A 97 6.21 4.79 -9.28
N SER A 98 6.36 6.05 -9.70
CA SER A 98 6.86 6.38 -11.04
C SER A 98 8.32 5.97 -11.22
N SER A 99 9.15 6.20 -10.19
CA SER A 99 10.54 5.74 -10.17
C SER A 99 10.63 4.22 -10.26
N LEU A 100 9.81 3.49 -9.50
CA LEU A 100 9.76 2.04 -9.53
C LEU A 100 9.41 1.53 -10.93
N ARG A 101 8.36 2.06 -11.55
CA ARG A 101 7.96 1.66 -12.91
C ARG A 101 9.06 1.95 -13.94
N ALA A 102 9.72 3.11 -13.86
CA ALA A 102 10.79 3.46 -14.77
C ALA A 102 11.97 2.48 -14.67
N TYR A 103 12.50 2.28 -13.45
CA TYR A 103 13.65 1.39 -13.27
C TYR A 103 13.32 -0.08 -13.50
N ALA A 104 12.10 -0.52 -13.19
CA ALA A 104 11.70 -1.90 -13.41
C ALA A 104 11.52 -2.26 -14.90
N GLN A 105 11.29 -1.28 -15.78
CA GLN A 105 11.28 -1.50 -17.23
C GLN A 105 12.68 -1.69 -17.81
N ASP A 106 13.68 -1.01 -17.24
CA ASP A 106 15.05 -0.96 -17.77
C ASP A 106 16.00 -1.98 -17.14
N LEU A 107 15.67 -2.53 -15.97
CA LEU A 107 16.53 -3.41 -15.18
C LEU A 107 15.82 -4.72 -14.83
N TYR A 108 16.58 -5.82 -14.80
CA TYR A 108 16.07 -7.13 -14.36
C TYR A 108 16.43 -7.46 -12.90
N ASP A 109 17.48 -6.85 -12.36
CA ASP A 109 17.97 -7.13 -11.01
C ASP A 109 17.21 -6.33 -9.96
N LEU A 110 16.44 -7.05 -9.14
CA LEU A 110 15.52 -6.49 -8.16
C LEU A 110 16.21 -5.59 -7.12
N ASP A 111 17.40 -5.98 -6.66
CA ASP A 111 18.24 -5.22 -5.74
C ASP A 111 18.70 -3.88 -6.36
N MET A 112 19.02 -3.88 -7.66
CA MET A 112 19.38 -2.66 -8.38
C MET A 112 18.17 -1.73 -8.56
N ILE A 113 17.00 -2.29 -8.89
CA ILE A 113 15.76 -1.52 -9.04
C ILE A 113 15.46 -0.75 -7.75
N ILE A 114 15.43 -1.43 -6.60
CA ILE A 114 15.12 -0.79 -5.32
C ILE A 114 16.22 0.20 -4.93
N SER A 115 17.49 -0.11 -5.18
CA SER A 115 18.60 0.82 -4.93
C SER A 115 18.46 2.11 -5.75
N ARG A 116 18.00 2.02 -7.01
CA ARG A 116 17.75 3.19 -7.86
C ARG A 116 16.53 4.00 -7.42
N VAL A 117 15.46 3.33 -6.97
CA VAL A 117 14.31 4.01 -6.33
C VAL A 117 14.76 4.75 -5.08
N ASN A 118 15.55 4.11 -4.22
CA ASN A 118 16.10 4.69 -3.00
C ASN A 118 16.96 5.93 -3.29
N GLN A 119 17.89 5.84 -4.24
CA GLN A 119 18.73 6.97 -4.65
C GLN A 119 17.92 8.10 -5.26
N ALA A 120 16.88 7.79 -6.05
CA ALA A 120 15.99 8.82 -6.58
C ALA A 120 15.28 9.57 -5.45
N LEU A 121 14.74 8.84 -4.48
CA LEU A 121 14.04 9.42 -3.34
C LEU A 121 14.98 10.28 -2.48
N CYS A 122 16.15 9.77 -2.11
CA CYS A 122 17.14 10.50 -1.29
C CYS A 122 17.60 11.82 -1.92
N ARG A 123 17.51 11.99 -3.25
CA ARG A 123 17.87 13.25 -3.93
C ARG A 123 16.77 14.31 -3.80
N ASP A 124 15.52 13.86 -3.75
CA ASP A 124 14.34 14.72 -3.91
C ASP A 124 13.63 14.98 -2.57
N THR A 125 14.03 14.29 -1.49
CA THR A 125 13.34 14.33 -0.18
C THR A 125 14.26 14.67 1.00
N GLN A 126 13.65 15.07 2.11
CA GLN A 126 14.31 15.25 3.39
C GLN A 126 14.46 13.92 4.14
N ALA A 127 15.33 13.87 5.16
CA ALA A 127 15.59 12.64 5.92
C ALA A 127 14.37 12.05 6.64
N ASN A 128 13.33 12.85 6.90
CA ASN A 128 12.06 12.42 7.51
C ASN A 128 10.97 12.10 6.47
N GLU A 129 11.29 12.15 5.18
CA GLU A 129 10.40 11.87 4.05
C GLU A 129 10.90 10.60 3.35
N PHE A 130 10.39 9.45 3.82
CA PHE A 130 10.81 8.13 3.38
C PHE A 130 9.60 7.28 3.01
N ALA A 131 9.85 6.12 2.39
CA ALA A 131 8.81 5.16 2.09
C ALA A 131 9.23 3.75 2.48
N THR A 132 8.26 3.00 2.97
CA THR A 132 8.36 1.54 3.01
C THR A 132 7.98 0.98 1.64
N LEU A 133 8.66 -0.06 1.18
CA LEU A 133 8.35 -0.70 -0.11
C LEU A 133 8.64 -2.20 -0.06
N LEU A 134 7.66 -3.01 -0.43
CA LEU A 134 7.90 -4.40 -0.79
C LEU A 134 7.68 -4.54 -2.29
N TYR A 135 8.72 -4.94 -3.00
CA TYR A 135 8.66 -5.22 -4.43
C TYR A 135 9.13 -6.64 -4.72
N GLY A 136 8.42 -7.32 -5.61
CA GLY A 136 8.75 -8.67 -6.05
C GLY A 136 8.36 -8.94 -7.48
N VAL A 137 9.05 -9.87 -8.12
CA VAL A 137 8.76 -10.35 -9.48
C VAL A 137 8.39 -11.83 -9.40
N LEU A 138 7.20 -12.14 -9.88
CA LEU A 138 6.66 -13.49 -9.99
C LEU A 138 6.85 -14.03 -11.40
N ASP A 139 7.57 -15.14 -11.53
CA ASP A 139 7.54 -15.98 -12.72
C ASP A 139 6.44 -17.06 -12.56
N PRO A 140 5.31 -16.96 -13.28
CA PRO A 140 4.21 -17.92 -13.17
C PRO A 140 4.52 -19.32 -13.70
N ARG A 141 5.54 -19.46 -14.56
CA ARG A 141 5.94 -20.76 -15.11
C ARG A 141 6.69 -21.58 -14.08
N THR A 142 7.66 -20.95 -13.40
CA THR A 142 8.45 -21.61 -12.35
C THR A 142 7.77 -21.51 -10.99
N ARG A 143 6.74 -20.66 -10.85
CA ARG A 143 6.08 -20.30 -9.58
C ARG A 143 7.06 -19.70 -8.57
N ARG A 144 8.10 -19.05 -9.08
CA ARG A 144 9.13 -18.40 -8.26
C ARG A 144 8.82 -16.93 -8.11
N PHE A 145 8.77 -16.48 -6.87
CA PHE A 145 8.67 -15.07 -6.50
C PHE A 145 9.97 -14.61 -5.87
N THR A 146 10.68 -13.75 -6.57
CA THR A 146 11.88 -13.09 -6.04
C THR A 146 11.44 -11.73 -5.52
N TYR A 147 11.78 -11.39 -4.28
CA TYR A 147 11.31 -10.15 -3.65
C TYR A 147 12.39 -9.49 -2.82
N SER A 148 12.21 -8.22 -2.50
CA SER A 148 12.96 -7.51 -1.47
C SER A 148 12.02 -6.57 -0.73
N ASN A 149 12.16 -6.57 0.59
CA ASN A 149 11.42 -5.74 1.50
C ASN A 149 12.28 -4.57 2.00
N ALA A 150 12.05 -3.37 1.45
CA ALA A 150 12.64 -2.12 1.91
C ALA A 150 11.83 -1.52 3.06
N GLY A 151 11.94 -2.13 4.25
CA GLY A 151 11.35 -1.64 5.49
C GLY A 151 9.81 -1.66 5.59
N HIS A 152 9.12 -2.33 4.67
CA HIS A 152 7.68 -2.56 4.71
C HIS A 152 7.31 -3.68 5.69
N GLU A 153 6.05 -3.69 6.14
CA GLU A 153 5.58 -4.80 6.96
C GLU A 153 5.69 -6.11 6.14
N PRO A 154 6.39 -7.14 6.66
CA PRO A 154 6.59 -8.38 5.93
C PRO A 154 5.28 -9.02 5.49
N ALA A 155 5.21 -9.35 4.19
CA ALA A 155 4.11 -10.13 3.66
C ALA A 155 4.05 -11.50 4.35
N LEU A 156 2.83 -12.02 4.56
CA LEU A 156 2.59 -13.28 5.25
C LEU A 156 2.31 -14.36 4.22
N LEU A 157 3.17 -15.37 4.16
CA LEU A 157 2.92 -16.62 3.44
C LEU A 157 2.16 -17.58 4.35
N LEU A 158 0.97 -18.01 3.93
CA LEU A 158 0.24 -19.14 4.47
C LEU A 158 0.58 -20.40 3.66
N ARG A 159 1.25 -21.35 4.31
CA ARG A 159 1.61 -22.65 3.75
C ARG A 159 1.23 -23.75 4.72
N LYS A 160 0.30 -24.64 4.33
CA LYS A 160 -0.15 -25.78 5.14
C LYS A 160 -0.54 -25.36 6.58
N GLY A 161 -1.28 -24.26 6.71
CA GLY A 161 -1.71 -23.70 8.00
C GLY A 161 -0.65 -22.94 8.80
N GLN A 162 0.60 -22.88 8.31
CA GLN A 162 1.69 -22.14 8.95
C GLN A 162 1.89 -20.77 8.29
N ILE A 163 2.28 -19.79 9.11
CA ILE A 163 2.63 -18.45 8.64
C ILE A 163 4.15 -18.30 8.59
N ILE A 164 4.65 -17.84 7.45
CA ILE A 164 6.06 -17.49 7.22
C ILE A 164 6.08 -16.03 6.80
N ARG A 165 6.96 -15.22 7.41
CA ARG A 165 7.12 -13.81 7.07
C ARG A 165 8.17 -13.63 5.97
N LEU A 166 7.87 -12.79 4.99
CA LEU A 166 8.79 -12.47 3.88
C LEU A 166 9.64 -11.23 4.24
N GLU A 167 10.75 -11.47 4.95
CA GLU A 167 11.54 -10.42 5.61
C GLU A 167 12.81 -10.01 4.84
N ALA A 168 13.24 -10.79 3.85
CA ALA A 168 14.47 -10.50 3.11
C ALA A 168 14.39 -9.13 2.41
N GLY A 169 15.43 -8.31 2.56
CA GLY A 169 15.39 -6.92 2.12
C GLY A 169 16.40 -6.01 2.81
N GLY A 170 15.96 -4.80 3.16
CA GLY A 170 16.77 -3.77 3.79
C GLY A 170 15.92 -2.74 4.52
N MET A 171 16.53 -1.62 4.90
CA MET A 171 15.84 -0.50 5.53
C MET A 171 14.88 0.20 4.54
N VAL A 172 14.03 1.10 5.02
CA VAL A 172 13.18 1.96 4.18
C VAL A 172 13.95 2.71 3.09
N VAL A 173 13.27 3.06 2.00
CA VAL A 173 13.84 3.90 0.94
C VAL A 173 13.73 5.38 1.29
N GLY A 174 14.69 6.20 0.86
CA GLY A 174 14.70 7.66 1.05
C GLY A 174 15.52 8.17 2.24
N VAL A 175 16.25 7.30 2.95
CA VAL A 175 17.05 7.69 4.13
C VAL A 175 18.56 7.62 3.88
N ASP A 176 19.07 6.46 3.47
CA ASP A 176 20.49 6.26 3.19
C ASP A 176 20.69 5.88 1.71
N PRO A 177 21.31 6.74 0.87
CA PRO A 177 21.53 6.45 -0.54
C PRO A 177 22.48 5.27 -0.80
N ALA A 178 23.27 4.85 0.21
CA ALA A 178 24.18 3.72 0.14
C ALA A 178 23.56 2.40 0.63
N GLN A 179 22.30 2.41 1.09
CA GLN A 179 21.59 1.23 1.53
C GLN A 179 21.61 0.14 0.45
N LYS A 180 21.98 -1.08 0.86
CA LYS A 180 21.88 -2.28 0.04
C LYS A 180 20.60 -3.05 0.41
N PHE A 181 20.03 -3.73 -0.57
CA PHE A 181 18.78 -4.47 -0.42
C PHE A 181 19.01 -5.92 -0.80
N ASP A 182 18.88 -6.81 0.19
CA ASP A 182 18.95 -8.25 -0.06
C ASP A 182 17.66 -8.74 -0.72
N LYS A 183 17.73 -9.88 -1.41
CA LYS A 183 16.55 -10.49 -2.03
C LYS A 183 16.22 -11.84 -1.43
N GLY A 184 14.94 -12.08 -1.22
CA GLY A 184 14.37 -13.37 -0.87
C GLY A 184 13.85 -14.10 -2.09
N ILE A 185 13.81 -15.42 -2.02
CA ILE A 185 13.20 -16.28 -3.02
C ILE A 185 12.13 -17.13 -2.34
N LEU A 186 10.93 -17.09 -2.91
CA LEU A 186 9.81 -17.94 -2.54
C LEU A 186 9.43 -18.80 -3.75
N ASP A 187 9.64 -20.11 -3.64
CA ASP A 187 9.08 -21.08 -4.57
C ASP A 187 7.69 -21.49 -4.06
N PHE A 188 6.64 -21.08 -4.76
CA PHE A 188 5.26 -21.38 -4.40
C PHE A 188 4.93 -22.87 -4.59
N GLN A 189 4.14 -23.39 -3.66
CA GLN A 189 3.47 -24.68 -3.76
C GLN A 189 1.99 -24.44 -4.04
N LYS A 190 1.34 -25.43 -4.67
CA LYS A 190 -0.12 -25.40 -4.85
C LYS A 190 -0.82 -25.19 -3.50
N GLY A 191 -1.72 -24.22 -3.44
CA GLY A 191 -2.47 -23.85 -2.24
C GLY A 191 -1.80 -22.78 -1.37
N ASP A 192 -0.53 -22.46 -1.62
CA ASP A 192 0.12 -21.36 -0.90
C ASP A 192 -0.55 -20.02 -1.21
N MET A 193 -0.62 -19.17 -0.19
CA MET A 193 -1.21 -17.84 -0.30
C MET A 193 -0.30 -16.82 0.36
N VAL A 194 -0.08 -15.67 -0.27
CA VAL A 194 0.67 -14.54 0.31
C VAL A 194 -0.26 -13.35 0.49
N LEU A 195 -0.28 -12.80 1.70
CA LEU A 195 -0.95 -11.56 2.05
C LEU A 195 0.09 -10.43 2.17
N PHE A 196 -0.04 -9.44 1.30
CA PHE A 196 0.65 -8.15 1.39
C PHE A 196 -0.30 -7.14 2.00
N TYR A 197 0.16 -6.31 2.92
CA TYR A 197 -0.70 -5.34 3.60
C TYR A 197 0.11 -4.17 4.17
N THR A 198 -0.51 -3.00 4.22
CA THR A 198 0.05 -1.81 4.88
C THR A 198 -0.32 -1.76 6.37
N ASP A 199 0.36 -0.90 7.11
CA ASP A 199 0.22 -0.79 8.56
C ASP A 199 -1.16 -0.29 9.00
N GLY A 200 -1.92 0.42 8.16
CA GLY A 200 -3.28 0.82 8.47
C GLY A 200 -4.23 -0.35 8.75
N LEU A 201 -3.91 -1.57 8.27
CA LEU A 201 -4.62 -2.78 8.67
C LEU A 201 -4.30 -3.18 10.13
N MET A 202 -3.04 -3.05 10.55
CA MET A 202 -2.60 -3.33 11.93
C MET A 202 -3.08 -2.27 12.91
N ASP A 203 -3.05 -1.01 12.48
CA ASP A 203 -3.29 0.16 13.30
C ASP A 203 -4.77 0.54 13.41
N ALA A 204 -5.65 -0.17 12.72
CA ALA A 204 -7.10 -0.08 12.92
C ALA A 204 -7.46 -0.24 14.40
N MET A 205 -8.20 0.73 14.95
CA MET A 205 -8.53 0.78 16.37
C MET A 205 -10.00 0.45 16.65
N ASN A 206 -10.26 -0.19 17.78
CA ASN A 206 -11.59 -0.29 18.37
C ASN A 206 -11.90 0.92 19.29
N PHE A 207 -13.10 0.96 19.86
CA PHE A 207 -13.52 2.05 20.77
C PHE A 207 -12.68 2.15 22.06
N GLU A 208 -12.02 1.06 22.46
CA GLU A 208 -11.09 1.03 23.59
C GLU A 208 -9.66 1.50 23.22
N ARG A 209 -9.46 1.97 21.98
CA ARG A 209 -8.16 2.39 21.42
C ARG A 209 -7.13 1.25 21.36
N GLN A 210 -7.59 0.00 21.34
CA GLN A 210 -6.73 -1.14 21.08
C GLN A 210 -6.55 -1.32 19.58
N ARG A 211 -5.32 -1.56 19.14
CA ARG A 211 -5.00 -1.87 17.75
C ARG A 211 -5.44 -3.29 17.38
N PHE A 212 -5.85 -3.48 16.13
CA PHE A 212 -6.18 -4.80 15.59
C PHE A 212 -4.96 -5.72 15.70
N GLY A 213 -3.81 -5.22 15.24
CA GLY A 213 -2.50 -5.83 15.45
C GLY A 213 -2.23 -7.07 14.59
N ARG A 214 -0.94 -7.40 14.48
CA ARG A 214 -0.45 -8.50 13.64
C ARG A 214 -1.03 -9.87 14.02
N ASP A 215 -1.20 -10.16 15.30
CA ASP A 215 -1.68 -11.47 15.77
C ASP A 215 -3.10 -11.78 15.31
N ARG A 216 -3.98 -10.76 15.26
CA ARG A 216 -5.34 -10.92 14.72
C ARG A 216 -5.34 -11.07 13.21
N ILE A 217 -4.46 -10.35 12.48
CA ILE A 217 -4.27 -10.54 11.04
C ILE A 217 -3.84 -11.98 10.74
N ILE A 218 -2.81 -12.47 11.46
CA ILE A 218 -2.31 -13.84 11.34
C ILE A 218 -3.41 -14.86 11.63
N SER A 219 -4.21 -14.64 12.68
CA SER A 219 -5.29 -15.55 13.06
C SER A 219 -6.37 -15.61 11.98
N ALA A 220 -6.83 -14.45 11.50
CA ALA A 220 -7.81 -14.36 10.42
C ALA A 220 -7.28 -14.99 9.12
N PHE A 221 -6.01 -14.74 8.79
CA PHE A 221 -5.43 -15.26 7.56
C PHE A 221 -5.26 -16.79 7.58
N LYS A 222 -4.96 -17.40 8.75
CA LYS A 222 -4.90 -18.87 8.89
C LYS A 222 -6.22 -19.57 8.59
N GLU A 223 -7.35 -18.92 8.83
CA GLU A 223 -8.70 -19.43 8.51
C GLU A 223 -9.01 -19.44 7.00
N CYS A 224 -8.08 -18.96 6.16
CA CYS A 224 -8.27 -18.80 4.73
C CYS A 224 -7.66 -19.94 3.89
N THR A 225 -7.20 -21.03 4.50
CA THR A 225 -6.47 -22.12 3.81
C THR A 225 -7.23 -22.67 2.58
N ASP A 226 -8.55 -22.82 2.67
CA ASP A 226 -9.38 -23.34 1.57
C ASP A 226 -10.07 -22.25 0.73
N LYS A 227 -9.82 -20.96 1.03
CA LYS A 227 -10.48 -19.82 0.38
C LYS A 227 -9.77 -19.40 -0.90
N THR A 228 -10.49 -18.86 -1.87
CA THR A 228 -9.92 -18.12 -3.01
C THR A 228 -9.19 -16.86 -2.54
N ALA A 229 -8.35 -16.26 -3.39
CA ALA A 229 -7.66 -15.01 -3.04
C ALA A 229 -8.64 -13.89 -2.64
N GLY A 230 -9.77 -13.78 -3.35
CA GLY A 230 -10.80 -12.77 -3.08
C GLY A 230 -11.56 -13.02 -1.77
N GLU A 231 -11.90 -14.27 -1.47
CA GLU A 231 -12.55 -14.64 -0.21
C GLU A 231 -11.62 -14.42 0.98
N ALA A 232 -10.34 -14.75 0.86
CA ALA A 232 -9.34 -14.51 1.90
C ALA A 232 -9.16 -13.02 2.20
N LEU A 233 -9.06 -12.20 1.15
CA LEU A 233 -8.99 -10.74 1.29
C LEU A 233 -10.21 -10.18 2.02
N ASN A 234 -11.41 -10.61 1.60
CA ASN A 234 -12.66 -10.15 2.21
C ASN A 234 -12.81 -10.64 3.66
N HIS A 235 -12.33 -11.84 3.98
CA HIS A 235 -12.34 -12.39 5.34
C HIS A 235 -11.48 -11.56 6.29
N VAL A 236 -10.23 -11.28 5.91
CA VAL A 236 -9.31 -10.46 6.73
C VAL A 236 -9.85 -9.04 6.92
N LEU A 237 -10.40 -8.44 5.85
CA LEU A 237 -11.06 -7.12 5.95
C LEU A 237 -12.29 -7.16 6.86
N TRP A 238 -13.08 -8.23 6.80
CA TRP A 238 -14.26 -8.40 7.64
C TRP A 238 -13.87 -8.52 9.12
N GLU A 239 -12.85 -9.31 9.45
CA GLU A 239 -12.35 -9.43 10.82
C GLU A 239 -11.85 -8.09 11.38
N MET A 240 -11.08 -7.34 10.59
CA MET A 240 -10.65 -6.00 10.98
C MET A 240 -11.85 -5.06 11.21
N ARG A 241 -12.84 -5.07 10.31
CA ARG A 241 -14.04 -4.23 10.44
C ARG A 241 -14.91 -4.63 11.63
N ARG A 242 -15.05 -5.93 11.90
CA ARG A 242 -15.76 -6.47 13.05
C ARG A 242 -15.10 -6.02 14.35
N PHE A 243 -13.77 -6.01 14.40
CA PHE A 243 -13.00 -5.53 15.55
C PHE A 243 -13.11 -4.01 15.75
N ALA A 244 -12.91 -3.23 14.68
CA ALA A 244 -12.91 -1.76 14.75
C ALA A 244 -14.32 -1.18 14.97
N GLY A 245 -15.36 -1.90 14.54
CA GLY A 245 -16.74 -1.43 14.58
C GLY A 245 -16.95 -0.18 13.72
N MET A 246 -17.60 0.83 14.30
CA MET A 246 -17.85 2.13 13.65
C MET A 246 -16.72 3.15 13.88
N SER A 247 -15.59 2.73 14.43
CA SER A 247 -14.45 3.62 14.65
C SER A 247 -13.97 4.22 13.32
N PRO A 248 -13.64 5.53 13.28
CA PRO A 248 -13.15 6.16 12.07
C PRO A 248 -11.83 5.53 11.64
N ARG A 249 -11.60 5.47 10.33
CA ARG A 249 -10.29 5.07 9.81
C ARG A 249 -9.29 6.19 10.09
N THR A 250 -8.14 5.82 10.61
CA THR A 250 -7.03 6.74 10.87
C THR A 250 -5.92 6.63 9.85
N ASP A 251 -5.91 5.55 9.05
CA ASP A 251 -4.91 5.30 8.01
C ASP A 251 -5.47 4.59 6.78
N ASP A 252 -4.67 4.67 5.72
CA ASP A 252 -4.92 3.99 4.46
C ASP A 252 -4.85 2.47 4.65
N ASN A 253 -5.69 1.73 3.95
CA ASN A 253 -5.71 0.28 4.03
C ASN A 253 -5.47 -0.29 2.64
N THR A 254 -4.29 -0.86 2.44
CA THR A 254 -3.92 -1.54 1.21
C THR A 254 -3.67 -3.00 1.49
N MET A 255 -4.24 -3.87 0.67
CA MET A 255 -4.05 -5.31 0.75
C MET A 255 -3.94 -5.92 -0.63
N ILE A 256 -3.08 -6.91 -0.77
CA ILE A 256 -3.01 -7.80 -1.93
C ILE A 256 -2.99 -9.24 -1.42
N VAL A 257 -3.78 -10.10 -2.03
CA VAL A 257 -3.71 -11.55 -1.82
C VAL A 257 -3.33 -12.21 -3.14
N LEU A 258 -2.25 -12.98 -3.10
CA LEU A 258 -1.79 -13.81 -4.21
C LEU A 258 -1.91 -15.29 -3.78
N LYS A 259 -2.66 -16.10 -4.52
CA LYS A 259 -2.83 -17.54 -4.23
C LYS A 259 -2.33 -18.37 -5.40
N CYS A 260 -1.48 -19.35 -5.13
CA CYS A 260 -1.08 -20.35 -6.11
C CYS A 260 -2.13 -21.47 -6.20
N VAL A 261 -2.77 -21.63 -7.37
CA VAL A 261 -3.86 -22.61 -7.56
C VAL A 261 -3.43 -23.92 -8.22
N SER A 262 -2.26 -23.93 -8.86
CA SER A 262 -1.71 -25.07 -9.61
C SER A 262 -0.28 -25.40 -9.20
#